data_AF-A0A9K3DMR3-F1
#
_entry.id   AF-A0A9K3DMR3-F1
#
_cell.length_a   1.000
_cell.length_b   1.000
_cell.length_c   1.000
_cell.angle_alpha   90.00
_cell.angle_beta   90.00
_cell.angle_gamma   90.00
#
_symmetry.space_group_name_H-M   'P 1'
#
loop_
_entity.id
_entity.type
_entity.pdbx_description
1 polymer ?
#
loop_
_entity_poly.entity_id
_entity_poly.type
_entity_poly.pdbx_seq_one_letter_code
_entity_poly.pdbx_strand_id
1 'polypeptide(L)'
;MGSRRLLVEVSRQNSLLKPVKNLFSSSYHASVMFGGNAGIFNENFVQRAFNNQEHKIQLPACSMMLSRALYSTDAATKEVVPTEAAKELHDKLLKSVIEQRTAPPNNLLWSLIEKCQNREDIKLLYNVLENLRKFRLSNLRIFDNFNDNLCREVSKACVRAEAIDLGKKTLWKHNVYGLTPSVASAHNILLHAKQHNDVNLMVDVMKLLKANDVPLQPGTADIVFSICYNTERWDLLCKYAKRFVKSGVKLRRTSFDTWMTFAAKIGDVDNLWKIEKLRSGLMKTHTIGSGFSCAKGLLLERKPKEAAAIIQVVTQTLPDAKRPDIMAELEKLVSEWPLEVIKSRKDEGKMALAAGLQEDIPALIDNLSGLAVKTDLKMADLTKMSFES
;
A
#
# COMPACT_ATOMS: atom_id res chain seq x y z
N MET A 1 8.99 24.47 32.50
CA MET A 1 8.78 23.03 32.77
C MET A 1 7.31 22.57 32.65
N GLY A 2 6.32 23.45 32.44
CA GLY A 2 4.89 23.07 32.35
C GLY A 2 4.43 22.40 31.05
N SER A 3 5.05 22.69 29.90
CA SER A 3 4.56 22.21 28.58
C SER A 3 4.82 20.73 28.30
N ARG A 4 5.79 20.10 28.98
CA ARG A 4 6.03 18.65 28.88
C ARG A 4 4.99 17.81 29.64
N ARG A 5 4.32 18.40 30.64
CA ARG A 5 3.25 17.71 31.38
C ARG A 5 1.99 17.58 30.53
N LEU A 6 1.57 18.61 29.79
CA LEU A 6 0.36 18.58 28.96
C LEU A 6 0.35 17.45 27.89
N LEU A 7 1.47 17.20 27.23
CA LEU A 7 1.58 16.12 26.23
C LEU A 7 1.42 14.71 26.84
N VAL A 8 1.89 14.53 28.07
CA VAL A 8 1.72 13.28 28.84
C VAL A 8 0.33 13.24 29.48
N GLU A 9 -0.18 14.36 30.00
CA GLU A 9 -1.48 14.45 30.69
C GLU A 9 -2.66 14.30 29.73
N VAL A 10 -2.61 14.84 28.50
CA VAL A 10 -3.67 14.63 27.49
C VAL A 10 -3.69 13.16 27.03
N SER A 11 -2.52 12.53 26.90
CA SER A 11 -2.42 11.08 26.65
C SER A 11 -2.85 10.23 27.85
N ARG A 12 -2.70 10.73 29.08
CA ARG A 12 -2.94 9.99 30.33
C ARG A 12 -4.38 10.18 30.86
N GLN A 13 -5.01 11.32 30.64
CA GLN A 13 -6.42 11.55 30.98
C GLN A 13 -7.35 10.72 30.09
N ASN A 14 -7.00 10.49 28.82
CA ASN A 14 -7.69 9.53 27.95
C ASN A 14 -7.37 8.05 28.28
N SER A 15 -6.42 7.77 29.18
CA SER A 15 -6.05 6.41 29.59
C SER A 15 -6.79 5.91 30.84
N LEU A 16 -7.68 6.71 31.42
CA LEU A 16 -8.46 6.36 32.62
C LEU A 16 -9.83 5.71 32.34
N LEU A 17 -10.10 5.30 31.09
CA LEU A 17 -11.18 4.37 30.79
C LEU A 17 -10.68 2.93 30.98
N LYS A 18 -11.31 2.22 31.92
CA LYS A 18 -11.03 0.86 32.44
C LYS A 18 -10.64 -0.20 31.37
N PRO A 19 -9.92 -1.28 31.76
CA PRO A 19 -9.22 -2.16 30.83
C PRO A 19 -10.19 -3.04 30.04
N VAL A 20 -10.37 -2.74 28.76
CA VAL A 20 -11.11 -3.63 27.85
C VAL A 20 -10.12 -4.63 27.25
N LYS A 21 -10.03 -5.81 27.88
CA LYS A 21 -9.63 -7.04 27.17
C LYS A 21 -10.71 -7.30 26.11
N ASN A 22 -10.42 -6.97 24.85
CA ASN A 22 -10.98 -7.47 23.59
C ASN A 22 -10.71 -6.45 22.49
N LEU A 23 -9.49 -6.47 21.95
CA LEU A 23 -9.14 -5.69 20.77
C LEU A 23 -9.75 -6.41 19.55
N PHE A 24 -10.77 -5.77 18.97
CA PHE A 24 -11.51 -6.14 17.75
C PHE A 24 -12.64 -7.17 17.92
N SER A 25 -13.79 -6.68 18.39
CA SER A 25 -15.10 -7.29 18.12
C SER A 25 -15.88 -6.35 17.21
N SER A 26 -16.10 -6.76 15.96
CA SER A 26 -17.29 -6.37 15.19
C SER A 26 -17.67 -7.49 14.24
N SER A 27 -18.70 -8.21 14.68
CA SER A 27 -19.80 -8.85 13.95
C SER A 27 -19.66 -9.02 12.43
N TYR A 28 -19.41 -10.26 12.02
CA TYR A 28 -20.09 -10.86 10.88
C TYR A 28 -20.83 -12.10 11.39
N HIS A 29 -22.14 -12.16 11.18
CA HIS A 29 -22.95 -13.34 11.45
C HIS A 29 -22.43 -14.52 10.63
N ALA A 30 -21.88 -15.53 11.31
CA ALA A 30 -21.76 -16.88 10.81
C ALA A 30 -22.06 -17.83 11.97
N SER A 31 -23.23 -18.43 11.93
CA SER A 31 -23.71 -19.43 12.87
C SER A 31 -22.98 -20.75 12.67
N VAL A 32 -22.15 -21.18 13.61
CA VAL A 32 -21.81 -22.60 13.81
C VAL A 32 -21.62 -22.87 15.31
N MET A 33 -22.26 -23.95 15.75
CA MET A 33 -22.44 -24.40 17.12
C MET A 33 -21.16 -24.75 17.86
N PHE A 34 -21.20 -24.50 19.17
CA PHE A 34 -20.26 -24.94 20.20
C PHE A 34 -20.17 -26.47 20.28
N GLY A 35 -18.97 -26.98 20.53
CA GLY A 35 -18.71 -28.36 20.95
C GLY A 35 -17.25 -28.53 21.32
N GLY A 36 -16.89 -28.16 22.56
CA GLY A 36 -15.61 -28.52 23.15
C GLY A 36 -15.73 -29.82 23.94
N ASN A 37 -14.77 -30.74 23.78
CA ASN A 37 -14.11 -31.36 24.93
C ASN A 37 -12.84 -32.13 24.54
N ALA A 38 -11.95 -32.16 25.51
CA ALA A 38 -10.59 -32.71 25.52
C ALA A 38 -10.50 -34.23 25.35
N GLY A 39 -9.30 -34.73 25.04
CA GLY A 39 -8.96 -36.15 25.21
C GLY A 39 -7.73 -36.63 24.45
N ILE A 40 -6.65 -36.87 25.19
CA ILE A 40 -5.38 -37.52 24.81
C ILE A 40 -5.63 -38.98 24.37
N PHE A 41 -4.92 -39.51 23.34
CA PHE A 41 -4.27 -40.84 23.34
C PHE A 41 -3.43 -41.09 22.08
N ASN A 42 -2.56 -42.09 22.22
CA ASN A 42 -1.29 -42.36 21.56
C ASN A 42 -1.41 -43.38 20.40
N GLU A 43 -0.36 -43.43 19.58
CA GLU A 43 0.18 -44.59 18.83
C GLU A 43 -0.50 -45.22 17.58
N ASN A 44 0.34 -45.26 16.53
CA ASN A 44 0.61 -46.35 15.57
C ASN A 44 -0.30 -46.69 14.38
N PHE A 45 0.33 -46.57 13.21
CA PHE A 45 0.32 -47.45 12.02
C PHE A 45 -0.99 -48.17 11.66
N VAL A 46 -1.53 -47.88 10.46
CA VAL A 46 -1.85 -48.87 9.41
C VAL A 46 -2.07 -48.14 8.07
N GLN A 47 -1.30 -48.51 7.06
CA GLN A 47 -1.65 -48.32 5.64
C GLN A 47 -2.85 -49.20 5.29
N ARG A 48 -3.89 -48.66 4.66
CA ARG A 48 -4.75 -49.45 3.78
C ARG A 48 -5.20 -48.69 2.54
N ALA A 49 -5.05 -49.43 1.46
CA ALA A 49 -5.27 -49.16 0.06
C ALA A 49 -6.74 -48.91 -0.32
N PHE A 50 -6.87 -48.16 -1.42
CA PHE A 50 -7.86 -48.24 -2.51
C PHE A 50 -9.35 -48.46 -2.18
N ASN A 51 -10.17 -47.53 -2.65
CA ASN A 51 -11.28 -47.89 -3.53
C ASN A 51 -11.59 -46.76 -4.53
N ASN A 52 -11.55 -47.15 -5.80
CA ASN A 52 -12.02 -46.39 -6.95
C ASN A 52 -13.54 -46.31 -6.93
N GLN A 53 -14.09 -45.15 -7.27
CA GLN A 53 -15.39 -45.10 -7.94
C GLN A 53 -15.42 -43.93 -8.93
N GLU A 54 -15.31 -44.29 -10.20
CA GLU A 54 -15.58 -43.44 -11.35
C GLU A 54 -17.08 -43.14 -11.42
N HIS A 55 -17.44 -41.86 -11.59
CA HIS A 55 -18.73 -41.49 -12.15
C HIS A 55 -18.52 -40.59 -13.37
N LYS A 56 -18.60 -41.21 -14.54
CA LYS A 56 -18.81 -40.58 -15.85
C LYS A 56 -20.20 -39.95 -15.88
N ILE A 57 -20.31 -38.70 -16.30
CA ILE A 57 -21.53 -38.17 -16.92
C ILE A 57 -21.14 -37.45 -18.21
N GLN A 58 -21.70 -37.93 -19.32
CA GLN A 58 -21.51 -37.46 -20.69
C GLN A 58 -22.15 -36.09 -20.93
N LEU A 59 -21.48 -35.29 -21.77
CA LEU A 59 -22.01 -34.11 -22.47
C LEU A 59 -23.04 -34.49 -23.53
N PRO A 60 -24.08 -33.68 -23.75
CA PRO A 60 -24.80 -33.64 -25.02
C PRO A 60 -24.30 -32.47 -25.89
N ALA A 61 -23.97 -32.79 -27.14
CA ALA A 61 -23.70 -31.83 -28.20
C ALA A 61 -25.00 -31.15 -28.66
N CYS A 62 -24.94 -29.84 -28.89
CA CYS A 62 -25.86 -29.18 -29.81
C CYS A 62 -25.11 -28.11 -30.60
N SER A 63 -24.92 -28.41 -31.87
CA SER A 63 -24.48 -27.51 -32.94
C SER A 63 -25.64 -26.60 -33.32
N MET A 64 -25.44 -25.28 -33.33
CA MET A 64 -26.08 -24.36 -34.27
C MET A 64 -25.16 -23.16 -34.51
N MET A 65 -24.76 -22.99 -35.77
CA MET A 65 -24.08 -21.81 -36.30
C MET A 65 -25.01 -20.59 -36.29
N LEU A 66 -24.52 -19.46 -35.81
CA LEU A 66 -24.89 -18.15 -36.32
C LEU A 66 -23.65 -17.24 -36.30
N SER A 67 -23.00 -17.17 -37.46
CA SER A 67 -21.96 -16.20 -37.78
C SER A 67 -22.55 -14.79 -37.74
N ARG A 68 -22.21 -14.00 -36.72
CA ARG A 68 -22.42 -12.55 -36.74
C ARG A 68 -21.05 -11.90 -36.93
N ALA A 69 -20.79 -11.49 -38.17
CA ALA A 69 -19.63 -10.70 -38.53
C ALA A 69 -19.69 -9.36 -37.78
N LEU A 70 -18.86 -9.22 -36.74
CA LEU A 70 -18.49 -7.93 -36.18
C LEU A 70 -17.34 -7.42 -37.05
N TYR A 71 -17.66 -6.57 -38.01
CA TYR A 71 -16.68 -5.74 -38.69
C TYR A 71 -16.09 -4.77 -37.65
N SER A 72 -14.97 -5.15 -37.05
CA SER A 72 -14.10 -4.24 -36.33
C SER A 72 -13.08 -3.74 -37.33
N THR A 73 -13.09 -2.44 -37.58
CA THR A 73 -12.13 -1.75 -38.45
C THR A 73 -10.72 -2.00 -37.92
N ASP A 74 -9.89 -2.63 -38.75
CA ASP A 74 -8.45 -2.80 -38.53
C ASP A 74 -7.76 -1.43 -38.41
N ALA A 75 -7.70 -0.90 -37.20
CA ALA A 75 -6.62 -0.01 -36.83
C ALA A 75 -5.41 -0.90 -36.58
N ALA A 76 -4.52 -1.01 -37.58
CA ALA A 76 -3.30 -1.79 -37.50
C ALA A 76 -2.50 -1.43 -36.24
N THR A 77 -2.67 -2.20 -35.17
CA THR A 77 -1.66 -2.34 -34.13
C THR A 77 -0.45 -2.93 -34.84
N LYS A 78 0.54 -2.09 -35.14
CA LYS A 78 1.86 -2.56 -35.60
C LYS A 78 2.25 -3.74 -34.72
N GLU A 79 2.41 -4.93 -35.30
CA GLU A 79 2.96 -6.06 -34.58
C GLU A 79 4.30 -5.62 -34.01
N VAL A 80 4.37 -5.50 -32.68
CA VAL A 80 5.58 -5.09 -32.00
C VAL A 80 6.49 -6.30 -32.01
N VAL A 81 7.42 -6.37 -32.96
CA VAL A 81 8.40 -7.46 -33.11
C VAL A 81 9.52 -7.28 -32.06
N PRO A 82 10.16 -8.36 -31.58
CA PRO A 82 11.37 -8.24 -30.78
C PRO A 82 12.42 -7.36 -31.44
N THR A 83 13.13 -6.58 -30.63
CA THR A 83 14.25 -5.77 -31.11
C THR A 83 15.36 -6.70 -31.58
N GLU A 84 15.92 -6.45 -32.77
CA GLU A 84 17.00 -7.28 -33.36
C GLU A 84 18.17 -7.51 -32.38
N ALA A 85 18.54 -6.48 -31.62
CA ALA A 85 19.60 -6.58 -30.62
C ALA A 85 19.27 -7.50 -29.43
N ALA A 86 17.99 -7.60 -29.04
CA ALA A 86 17.54 -8.52 -27.99
C ALA A 86 17.48 -9.96 -28.53
N LYS A 87 17.02 -10.12 -29.78
CA LYS A 87 16.97 -11.40 -30.48
C LYS A 87 18.37 -12.01 -30.69
N GLU A 88 19.34 -11.22 -31.14
CA GLU A 88 20.73 -11.67 -31.32
C GLU A 88 21.35 -12.17 -29.99
N LEU A 89 21.11 -11.44 -28.89
CA LEU A 89 21.60 -11.85 -27.56
C LEU A 89 20.88 -13.11 -27.05
N HIS A 90 19.57 -13.20 -27.27
CA HIS A 90 18.77 -14.38 -26.96
C HIS A 90 19.32 -15.63 -27.69
N ASP A 91 19.56 -15.53 -29.00
CA ASP A 91 20.00 -16.66 -29.82
C ASP A 91 21.41 -17.11 -29.42
N LYS A 92 22.32 -16.16 -29.12
CA LYS A 92 23.65 -16.48 -28.58
C LYS A 92 23.57 -17.21 -27.24
N LEU A 93 22.69 -16.77 -26.35
CA LEU A 93 22.50 -17.40 -25.04
C LEU A 93 21.94 -18.82 -25.17
N LEU A 94 20.89 -19.01 -25.99
CA LEU A 94 20.31 -20.34 -26.20
C LEU A 94 21.29 -21.29 -26.88
N LYS A 95 22.09 -20.81 -27.84
CA LYS A 95 23.14 -21.62 -28.48
C LYS A 95 24.15 -22.16 -27.46
N SER A 96 24.62 -21.34 -26.53
CA SER A 96 25.54 -21.79 -25.47
C SER A 96 24.89 -22.82 -24.54
N VAL A 97 23.64 -22.57 -24.13
CA VAL A 97 22.96 -23.38 -23.11
C VAL A 97 22.46 -24.72 -23.68
N ILE A 98 21.85 -24.69 -24.86
CA ILE A 98 21.16 -25.84 -25.46
C ILE A 98 22.11 -26.67 -26.31
N GLU A 99 22.80 -26.06 -27.27
CA GLU A 99 23.65 -26.77 -28.23
C GLU A 99 24.99 -27.14 -27.59
N GLN A 100 25.67 -26.16 -26.99
CA GLN A 100 27.02 -26.36 -26.45
C GLN A 100 27.02 -26.92 -25.03
N ARG A 101 25.89 -26.85 -24.32
CA ARG A 101 25.77 -27.25 -22.90
C ARG A 101 26.84 -26.62 -22.02
N THR A 102 27.24 -25.39 -22.33
CA THR A 102 28.23 -24.63 -21.58
C THR A 102 27.57 -23.50 -20.81
N ALA A 103 28.22 -23.05 -19.72
CA ALA A 103 27.76 -21.90 -18.98
C ALA A 103 27.94 -20.63 -19.84
N PRO A 104 26.86 -19.89 -20.14
CA PRO A 104 26.98 -18.69 -20.94
C PRO A 104 27.72 -17.59 -20.19
N PRO A 105 28.46 -16.72 -20.89
CA PRO A 105 29.06 -15.54 -20.31
C PRO A 105 28.03 -14.70 -19.54
N ASN A 106 28.31 -14.42 -18.26
CA ASN A 106 27.37 -13.72 -17.36
C ASN A 106 26.92 -12.36 -17.91
N ASN A 107 27.80 -11.63 -18.60
CA ASN A 107 27.52 -10.33 -19.19
C ASN A 107 26.36 -10.36 -20.22
N LEU A 108 26.20 -11.43 -20.99
CA LEU A 108 25.18 -11.52 -22.03
C LEU A 108 23.76 -11.43 -21.46
N LEU A 109 23.51 -12.05 -20.30
CA LEU A 109 22.21 -12.00 -19.65
C LEU A 109 21.89 -10.56 -19.16
N TRP A 110 22.86 -9.89 -18.56
CA TRP A 110 22.70 -8.50 -18.12
C TRP A 110 22.46 -7.56 -19.31
N SER A 111 23.21 -7.74 -20.41
CA SER A 111 23.00 -6.97 -21.63
C SER A 111 21.62 -7.22 -22.25
N LEU A 112 21.11 -8.46 -22.21
CA LEU A 112 19.76 -8.76 -22.68
C LEU A 112 18.71 -8.01 -21.84
N ILE A 113 18.80 -8.10 -20.51
CA ILE A 113 17.91 -7.41 -19.59
C ILE A 113 17.92 -5.89 -19.84
N GLU A 114 19.10 -5.31 -20.05
CA GLU A 114 19.25 -3.89 -20.32
C GLU A 114 18.58 -3.45 -21.62
N LYS A 115 18.73 -4.26 -22.68
CA LYS A 115 18.20 -3.97 -24.03
C LYS A 115 16.73 -4.32 -24.23
N CYS A 116 16.05 -5.01 -23.30
CA CYS A 116 14.62 -5.25 -23.40
C CYS A 116 13.84 -3.92 -23.38
N GLN A 117 13.17 -3.59 -24.48
CA GLN A 117 12.37 -2.36 -24.62
C GLN A 117 10.87 -2.63 -24.71
N ASN A 118 10.49 -3.80 -25.22
CA ASN A 118 9.09 -4.12 -25.47
C ASN A 118 8.68 -5.48 -24.87
N ARG A 119 7.38 -5.77 -24.91
CA ARG A 119 6.80 -6.99 -24.35
C ARG A 119 7.41 -8.26 -24.97
N GLU A 120 7.70 -8.27 -26.26
CA GLU A 120 8.26 -9.44 -26.94
C GLU A 120 9.71 -9.70 -26.53
N ASP A 121 10.51 -8.65 -26.32
CA ASP A 121 11.86 -8.78 -25.75
C ASP A 121 11.82 -9.43 -24.37
N ILE A 122 10.81 -9.08 -23.54
CA ILE A 122 10.63 -9.71 -22.23
C ILE A 122 10.24 -11.18 -22.37
N LYS A 123 9.43 -11.56 -23.37
CA LYS A 123 9.14 -12.98 -23.62
C LYS A 123 10.41 -13.75 -23.98
N LEU A 124 11.29 -13.18 -24.80
CA LEU A 124 12.61 -13.75 -25.10
C LEU A 124 13.44 -13.90 -23.83
N LEU A 125 13.50 -12.86 -22.98
CA LEU A 125 14.20 -12.94 -21.70
C LEU A 125 13.67 -14.08 -20.80
N TYR A 126 12.34 -14.24 -20.70
CA TYR A 126 11.74 -15.32 -19.91
C TYR A 126 12.04 -16.71 -20.49
N ASN A 127 12.10 -16.84 -21.81
CA ASN A 127 12.54 -18.08 -22.47
C ASN A 127 14.00 -18.41 -22.11
N VAL A 128 14.89 -17.43 -22.14
CA VAL A 128 16.28 -17.61 -21.69
C VAL A 128 16.34 -18.03 -20.21
N LEU A 129 15.60 -17.36 -19.33
CA LEU A 129 15.59 -17.67 -17.89
C LEU A 129 15.11 -19.10 -17.61
N GLU A 130 14.08 -19.57 -18.32
CA GLU A 130 13.60 -20.95 -18.20
C GLU A 130 14.67 -21.97 -18.61
N ASN A 131 15.34 -21.75 -19.76
CA ASN A 131 16.38 -22.65 -20.23
C ASN A 131 17.62 -22.60 -19.34
N LEU A 132 18.01 -21.43 -18.84
CA LEU A 132 19.07 -21.29 -17.85
C LEU A 132 18.73 -22.03 -16.56
N ARG A 133 17.47 -21.98 -16.11
CA ARG A 133 17.01 -22.73 -14.93
C ARG A 133 17.11 -24.24 -15.17
N LYS A 134 16.64 -24.73 -16.31
CA LYS A 134 16.77 -26.15 -16.70
C LYS A 134 18.24 -26.58 -16.71
N PHE A 135 19.11 -25.81 -17.36
CA PHE A 135 20.55 -26.06 -17.42
C PHE A 135 21.21 -26.10 -16.04
N ARG A 136 20.88 -25.14 -15.15
CA ARG A 136 21.40 -25.12 -13.77
C ARG A 136 20.99 -26.39 -13.02
N LEU A 137 19.75 -26.84 -13.20
CA LEU A 137 19.22 -28.04 -12.55
C LEU A 137 19.85 -29.33 -13.09
N SER A 138 19.91 -29.49 -14.43
CA SER A 138 20.35 -30.74 -15.05
C SER A 138 21.86 -30.86 -15.14
N ASN A 139 22.57 -29.80 -15.56
CA ASN A 139 23.97 -29.87 -15.91
C ASN A 139 24.87 -29.45 -14.75
N LEU A 140 24.48 -28.39 -14.02
CA LEU A 140 25.27 -27.87 -12.90
C LEU A 140 24.85 -28.42 -11.54
N ARG A 141 23.70 -29.12 -11.44
CA ARG A 141 23.10 -29.60 -10.19
C ARG A 141 22.88 -28.51 -9.14
N ILE A 142 22.62 -27.27 -9.58
CA ILE A 142 22.31 -26.14 -8.70
C ILE A 142 20.80 -25.99 -8.60
N PHE A 143 20.26 -26.37 -7.43
CA PHE A 143 18.82 -26.34 -7.16
C PHE A 143 18.30 -24.97 -6.72
N ASP A 144 19.17 -24.09 -6.25
CA ASP A 144 18.78 -22.77 -5.80
C ASP A 144 18.34 -21.86 -6.96
N ASN A 145 17.35 -21.03 -6.68
CA ASN A 145 16.88 -20.01 -7.61
C ASN A 145 17.98 -18.98 -7.92
N PHE A 146 17.70 -18.08 -8.86
CA PHE A 146 18.54 -16.93 -9.13
C PHE A 146 18.57 -15.97 -7.94
N ASN A 147 19.67 -15.23 -7.83
CA ASN A 147 19.83 -14.24 -6.78
C ASN A 147 18.81 -13.09 -6.91
N ASP A 148 18.55 -12.41 -5.80
CA ASP A 148 17.60 -11.31 -5.72
C ASP A 148 17.99 -10.13 -6.63
N ASN A 149 19.29 -9.95 -6.89
CA ASN A 149 19.81 -8.89 -7.75
C ASN A 149 19.31 -9.05 -9.20
N LEU A 150 19.41 -10.26 -9.73
CA LEU A 150 18.92 -10.59 -11.07
C LEU A 150 17.39 -10.44 -11.11
N CYS A 151 16.68 -10.97 -10.11
CA CYS A 151 15.23 -10.90 -10.05
C CYS A 151 14.72 -9.45 -9.97
N ARG A 152 15.48 -8.56 -9.32
CA ARG A 152 15.19 -7.13 -9.28
C ARG A 152 15.35 -6.47 -10.65
N GLU A 153 16.45 -6.73 -11.36
CA GLU A 153 16.67 -6.14 -12.69
C GLU A 153 15.70 -6.70 -13.74
N VAL A 154 15.34 -7.99 -13.66
CA VAL A 154 14.27 -8.58 -14.51
C VAL A 154 12.94 -7.87 -14.26
N SER A 155 12.57 -7.66 -12.99
CA SER A 155 11.35 -6.90 -12.65
C SER A 155 11.39 -5.47 -13.17
N LYS A 156 12.54 -4.79 -13.05
CA LYS A 156 12.76 -3.44 -13.58
C LYS A 156 12.61 -3.41 -15.10
N ALA A 157 13.16 -4.39 -15.82
CA ALA A 157 13.00 -4.52 -17.27
C ALA A 157 11.53 -4.74 -17.67
N CYS A 158 10.80 -5.60 -16.94
CA CYS A 158 9.37 -5.80 -17.17
C CYS A 158 8.57 -4.51 -17.00
N VAL A 159 8.91 -3.70 -15.99
CA VAL A 159 8.28 -2.40 -15.74
C VAL A 159 8.60 -1.39 -16.85
N ARG A 160 9.86 -1.33 -17.32
CA ARG A 160 10.26 -0.45 -18.43
C ARG A 160 9.57 -0.80 -19.75
N ALA A 161 9.36 -2.09 -20.00
CA ALA A 161 8.73 -2.60 -21.21
C ALA A 161 7.20 -2.75 -21.10
N GLU A 162 6.59 -2.19 -20.05
CA GLU A 162 5.15 -2.25 -19.75
C GLU A 162 4.56 -3.68 -19.70
N ALA A 163 5.40 -4.69 -19.50
CA ALA A 163 5.01 -6.10 -19.40
C ALA A 163 4.73 -6.50 -17.93
N ILE A 164 3.75 -5.84 -17.31
CA ILE A 164 3.50 -5.94 -15.86
C ILE A 164 3.02 -7.31 -15.41
N ASP A 165 2.23 -8.00 -16.22
CA ASP A 165 1.82 -9.38 -15.98
C ASP A 165 3.00 -10.35 -15.92
N LEU A 166 4.01 -10.17 -16.79
CA LEU A 166 5.27 -10.90 -16.71
C LEU A 166 6.05 -10.45 -15.48
N GLY A 167 6.09 -9.15 -15.20
CA GLY A 167 6.68 -8.61 -13.96
C GLY A 167 6.14 -9.27 -12.69
N LYS A 168 4.83 -9.55 -12.61
CA LYS A 168 4.21 -10.24 -11.46
C LYS A 168 4.76 -11.66 -11.25
N LYS A 169 5.23 -12.35 -12.30
CA LYS A 169 5.84 -13.69 -12.20
C LYS A 169 7.15 -13.67 -11.40
N THR A 170 7.84 -12.53 -11.32
CA THR A 170 9.02 -12.36 -10.46
C THR A 170 8.71 -12.51 -8.97
N LEU A 171 7.43 -12.39 -8.58
CA LEU A 171 6.97 -12.52 -7.20
C LEU A 171 6.46 -13.93 -6.87
N TRP A 172 6.54 -14.90 -7.79
CA TRP A 172 6.11 -16.27 -7.54
C TRP A 172 7.26 -17.10 -6.98
N LYS A 173 7.09 -17.67 -5.79
CA LYS A 173 8.07 -18.57 -5.16
C LYS A 173 8.26 -19.85 -5.96
N HIS A 174 7.16 -20.40 -6.48
CA HIS A 174 7.15 -21.57 -7.34
C HIS A 174 6.99 -21.10 -8.79
N ASN A 175 8.10 -21.03 -9.52
CA ASN A 175 8.10 -20.66 -10.93
C ASN A 175 9.14 -21.47 -11.71
N VAL A 176 8.88 -21.64 -13.01
CA VAL A 176 9.76 -22.38 -13.94
C VAL A 176 11.02 -21.60 -14.32
N TYR A 177 11.00 -20.28 -14.12
CA TYR A 177 12.08 -19.35 -14.51
C TYR A 177 13.20 -19.25 -13.47
N GLY A 178 13.09 -19.95 -12.33
CA GLY A 178 14.06 -19.88 -11.25
C GLY A 178 14.14 -18.51 -10.56
N LEU A 179 13.10 -17.69 -10.61
CA LEU A 179 13.09 -16.36 -9.98
C LEU A 179 12.82 -16.45 -8.47
N THR A 180 13.42 -15.58 -7.68
CA THR A 180 13.21 -15.48 -6.24
C THR A 180 12.37 -14.25 -5.91
N PRO A 181 11.22 -14.41 -5.24
CA PRO A 181 10.39 -13.27 -4.87
C PRO A 181 11.11 -12.43 -3.81
N SER A 182 11.32 -11.15 -4.13
CA SER A 182 12.04 -10.22 -3.26
C SER A 182 11.25 -8.92 -3.07
N VAL A 183 11.55 -8.21 -1.98
CA VAL A 183 10.96 -6.89 -1.72
C VAL A 183 11.37 -5.89 -2.81
N ALA A 184 12.59 -6.01 -3.33
CA ALA A 184 13.12 -5.11 -4.35
C ALA A 184 12.38 -5.27 -5.69
N SER A 185 12.13 -6.51 -6.13
CA SER A 185 11.28 -6.77 -7.30
C SER A 185 9.86 -6.24 -7.10
N ALA A 186 9.30 -6.41 -5.90
CA ALA A 186 7.97 -5.89 -5.60
C ALA A 186 7.91 -4.36 -5.61
N HIS A 187 8.96 -3.68 -5.10
CA HIS A 187 9.05 -2.22 -5.10
C HIS A 187 9.04 -1.64 -6.51
N ASN A 188 9.74 -2.24 -7.48
CA ASN A 188 9.69 -1.78 -8.86
C ASN A 188 8.26 -1.77 -9.43
N ILE A 189 7.50 -2.84 -9.17
CA ILE A 189 6.11 -2.96 -9.64
C ILE A 189 5.19 -2.02 -8.85
N LEU A 190 5.38 -1.88 -7.54
CA LEU A 190 4.59 -0.97 -6.70
C LEU A 190 4.87 0.50 -7.03
N LEU A 191 6.09 0.87 -7.40
CA LEU A 191 6.42 2.21 -7.85
C LEU A 191 5.75 2.53 -9.19
N HIS A 192 5.69 1.56 -10.12
CA HIS A 192 4.88 1.70 -11.33
C HIS A 192 3.41 1.92 -10.97
N ALA A 193 2.84 1.09 -10.06
CA ALA A 193 1.46 1.25 -9.60
C ALA A 193 1.22 2.63 -8.98
N LYS A 194 2.20 3.17 -8.24
CA LYS A 194 2.15 4.52 -7.67
C LYS A 194 2.14 5.61 -8.74
N GLN A 195 2.95 5.50 -9.77
CA GLN A 195 2.99 6.48 -10.86
C GLN A 195 1.66 6.57 -11.61
N HIS A 196 0.96 5.44 -11.76
CA HIS A 196 -0.30 5.34 -12.49
C HIS A 196 -1.54 5.35 -11.57
N ASN A 197 -1.36 5.51 -10.26
CA ASN A 197 -2.41 5.37 -9.25
C ASN A 197 -3.25 4.07 -9.40
N ASP A 198 -2.60 2.98 -9.83
CA ASP A 198 -3.27 1.69 -10.07
C ASP A 198 -3.45 0.90 -8.75
N VAL A 199 -4.65 1.05 -8.19
CA VAL A 199 -5.07 0.35 -6.96
C VAL A 199 -5.15 -1.16 -7.16
N ASN A 200 -5.59 -1.61 -8.35
CA ASN A 200 -5.80 -3.03 -8.61
C ASN A 200 -4.46 -3.77 -8.67
N LEU A 201 -3.48 -3.19 -9.36
CA LEU A 201 -2.12 -3.70 -9.39
C LEU A 201 -1.49 -3.72 -8.00
N MET A 202 -1.65 -2.66 -7.21
CA MET A 202 -1.18 -2.62 -5.83
C MET A 202 -1.79 -3.76 -5.00
N VAL A 203 -3.10 -3.98 -5.09
CA VAL A 203 -3.80 -5.05 -4.38
C VAL A 203 -3.28 -6.43 -4.80
N ASP A 204 -3.09 -6.66 -6.09
CA ASP A 204 -2.55 -7.91 -6.62
C ASP A 204 -1.12 -8.16 -6.14
N VAL A 205 -0.24 -7.16 -6.18
CA VAL A 205 1.12 -7.29 -5.63
C VAL A 205 1.09 -7.59 -4.14
N MET A 206 0.24 -6.92 -3.36
CA MET A 206 0.12 -7.18 -1.93
C MET A 206 -0.44 -8.57 -1.60
N LYS A 207 -1.27 -9.15 -2.49
CA LYS A 207 -1.69 -10.57 -2.41
C LYS A 207 -0.52 -11.50 -2.72
N LEU A 208 0.24 -11.23 -3.78
CA LEU A 208 1.42 -12.03 -4.14
C LEU A 208 2.48 -12.02 -3.03
N LEU A 209 2.76 -10.86 -2.42
CA LEU A 209 3.65 -10.78 -1.26
C LEU A 209 3.18 -11.62 -0.09
N LYS A 210 1.85 -11.71 0.13
CA LYS A 210 1.27 -12.57 1.16
C LYS A 210 1.44 -14.04 0.84
N ALA A 211 1.09 -14.44 -0.38
CA ALA A 211 1.07 -15.84 -0.79
C ALA A 211 2.47 -16.46 -0.87
N ASN A 212 3.51 -15.63 -1.06
CA ASN A 212 4.89 -16.06 -1.22
C ASN A 212 5.77 -15.73 -0.01
N ASP A 213 5.16 -15.37 1.14
CA ASP A 213 5.84 -15.08 2.41
C ASP A 213 6.96 -14.04 2.31
N VAL A 214 6.81 -13.05 1.42
CA VAL A 214 7.79 -11.99 1.26
C VAL A 214 7.67 -11.00 2.43
N PRO A 215 8.78 -10.69 3.14
CA PRO A 215 8.72 -9.82 4.31
C PRO A 215 8.25 -8.41 3.95
N LEU A 216 7.38 -7.85 4.78
CA LEU A 216 6.92 -6.47 4.62
C LEU A 216 7.98 -5.50 5.17
N GLN A 217 8.32 -4.48 4.39
CA GLN A 217 9.27 -3.45 4.79
C GLN A 217 8.58 -2.09 4.95
N PRO A 218 9.17 -1.15 5.73
CA PRO A 218 8.61 0.19 5.90
C PRO A 218 8.48 0.95 4.58
N GLY A 219 9.41 0.77 3.65
CA GLY A 219 9.32 1.39 2.31
C GLY A 219 8.13 0.86 1.49
N THR A 220 7.74 -0.40 1.68
CA THR A 220 6.51 -0.94 1.06
C THR A 220 5.27 -0.25 1.60
N ALA A 221 5.24 0.04 2.92
CA ALA A 221 4.12 0.75 3.53
C ALA A 221 3.98 2.18 3.00
N ASP A 222 5.10 2.91 2.84
CA ASP A 222 5.10 4.26 2.26
C ASP A 222 4.46 4.28 0.87
N ILE A 223 4.82 3.33 0.00
CA ILE A 223 4.28 3.26 -1.36
C ILE A 223 2.78 2.93 -1.35
N VAL A 224 2.38 1.90 -0.58
CA VAL A 224 0.98 1.47 -0.48
C VAL A 224 0.10 2.56 0.11
N PHE A 225 0.56 3.26 1.16
CA PHE A 225 -0.19 4.34 1.79
C PHE A 225 -0.34 5.52 0.84
N SER A 226 0.72 5.87 0.10
CA SER A 226 0.66 6.92 -0.92
C SER A 226 -0.35 6.61 -2.03
N ILE A 227 -0.39 5.37 -2.54
CA ILE A 227 -1.39 4.96 -3.55
C ILE A 227 -2.79 5.08 -2.97
N CYS A 228 -3.03 4.57 -1.77
CA CYS A 228 -4.35 4.62 -1.13
C CYS A 228 -4.79 6.06 -0.86
N TYR A 229 -3.87 6.94 -0.46
CA TYR A 229 -4.16 8.35 -0.24
C TYR A 229 -4.55 9.06 -1.53
N ASN A 230 -3.74 8.90 -2.59
CA ASN A 230 -3.98 9.55 -3.89
C ASN A 230 -5.28 9.08 -4.56
N THR A 231 -5.72 7.86 -4.28
CA THR A 231 -6.92 7.24 -4.87
C THR A 231 -8.13 7.30 -3.94
N GLU A 232 -8.01 7.99 -2.81
CA GLU A 232 -9.05 8.16 -1.79
C GLU A 232 -9.60 6.82 -1.24
N ARG A 233 -8.76 5.77 -1.18
CA ARG A 233 -9.11 4.43 -0.70
C ARG A 233 -8.76 4.21 0.78
N TRP A 234 -9.54 4.82 1.66
CA TRP A 234 -9.38 4.70 3.12
C TRP A 234 -9.52 3.27 3.66
N ASP A 235 -10.47 2.52 3.10
CA ASP A 235 -10.73 1.12 3.41
C ASP A 235 -9.48 0.26 3.21
N LEU A 236 -8.81 0.44 2.08
CA LEU A 236 -7.57 -0.28 1.75
C LEU A 236 -6.41 0.18 2.61
N LEU A 237 -6.28 1.49 2.86
CA LEU A 237 -5.23 2.00 3.73
C LEU A 237 -5.34 1.37 5.12
N CYS A 238 -6.51 1.41 5.74
CA CYS A 238 -6.75 0.81 7.06
C CYS A 238 -6.47 -0.69 7.07
N LYS A 239 -6.89 -1.42 6.03
CA LYS A 239 -6.64 -2.87 5.88
C LYS A 239 -5.14 -3.17 5.84
N TYR A 240 -4.38 -2.46 5.01
CA TYR A 240 -2.95 -2.70 4.89
C TYR A 240 -2.16 -2.18 6.08
N ALA A 241 -2.53 -1.04 6.66
CA ALA A 241 -1.90 -0.51 7.85
C ALA A 241 -2.00 -1.49 9.03
N LYS A 242 -3.18 -2.08 9.27
CA LYS A 242 -3.35 -3.17 10.26
C LYS A 242 -2.42 -4.35 9.97
N ARG A 243 -2.24 -4.71 8.70
CA ARG A 243 -1.32 -5.80 8.31
C ARG A 243 0.14 -5.44 8.61
N PHE A 244 0.60 -4.25 8.24
CA PHE A 244 1.98 -3.81 8.53
C PHE A 244 2.27 -3.78 10.03
N VAL A 245 1.34 -3.25 10.83
CA VAL A 245 1.47 -3.20 12.30
C VAL A 245 1.50 -4.62 12.90
N LYS A 246 0.61 -5.52 12.45
CA LYS A 246 0.60 -6.93 12.91
C LYS A 246 1.88 -7.68 12.53
N SER A 247 2.48 -7.35 11.39
CA SER A 247 3.77 -7.91 10.96
C SER A 247 4.98 -7.29 11.68
N GLY A 248 4.76 -6.42 12.68
CA GLY A 248 5.84 -5.81 13.46
C GLY A 248 6.68 -4.79 12.69
N VAL A 249 6.19 -4.29 11.55
CA VAL A 249 6.92 -3.34 10.71
C VAL A 249 7.01 -1.99 11.41
N LYS A 250 8.23 -1.49 11.62
CA LYS A 250 8.50 -0.16 12.15
C LYS A 250 8.19 0.88 11.06
N LEU A 251 6.96 1.38 11.04
CA LEU A 251 6.51 2.39 10.10
C LEU A 251 7.36 3.67 10.19
N ARG A 252 7.59 4.30 9.03
CA ARG A 252 8.35 5.54 8.92
C ARG A 252 7.48 6.74 9.29
N ARG A 253 8.13 7.88 9.53
CA ARG A 253 7.44 9.16 9.84
C ARG A 253 6.45 9.52 8.74
N THR A 254 6.88 9.39 7.49
CA THR A 254 6.08 9.59 6.28
C THR A 254 4.82 8.73 6.27
N SER A 255 4.92 7.44 6.61
CA SER A 255 3.75 6.54 6.63
C SER A 255 2.73 6.99 7.68
N PHE A 256 3.18 7.37 8.88
CA PHE A 256 2.30 7.90 9.92
C PHE A 256 1.66 9.22 9.51
N ASP A 257 2.43 10.14 8.92
CA ASP A 257 1.93 11.42 8.44
C ASP A 257 0.83 11.20 7.40
N THR A 258 1.05 10.38 6.38
CA THR A 258 0.02 10.05 5.37
C THR A 258 -1.21 9.41 6.02
N TRP A 259 -1.03 8.48 6.95
CA TRP A 259 -2.15 7.79 7.59
C TRP A 259 -2.98 8.73 8.46
N MET A 260 -2.34 9.56 9.28
CA MET A 260 -3.01 10.53 10.14
C MET A 260 -3.68 11.64 9.35
N THR A 261 -3.01 12.18 8.32
CA THR A 261 -3.59 13.21 7.44
C THR A 261 -4.84 12.68 6.75
N PHE A 262 -4.84 11.42 6.29
CA PHE A 262 -6.01 10.83 5.66
C PHE A 262 -7.16 10.59 6.66
N ALA A 263 -6.84 10.15 7.88
CA ALA A 263 -7.84 10.01 8.95
C ALA A 263 -8.51 11.37 9.26
N ALA A 264 -7.71 12.43 9.38
CA ALA A 264 -8.19 13.79 9.62
C ALA A 264 -8.99 14.36 8.43
N LYS A 265 -8.60 14.02 7.18
CA LYS A 265 -9.35 14.40 5.96
C LYS A 265 -10.75 13.77 5.92
N ILE A 266 -10.88 12.53 6.35
CA ILE A 266 -12.17 11.81 6.39
C ILE A 266 -13.00 12.14 7.65
N GLY A 267 -12.35 12.67 8.68
CA GLY A 267 -12.99 12.93 9.96
C GLY A 267 -13.14 11.67 10.83
N ASP A 268 -12.32 10.65 10.61
CA ASP A 268 -12.32 9.42 11.40
C ASP A 268 -11.49 9.61 12.68
N VAL A 269 -12.09 10.28 13.67
CA VAL A 269 -11.47 10.64 14.96
C VAL A 269 -11.02 9.40 15.73
N ASP A 270 -11.82 8.34 15.74
CA ASP A 270 -11.52 7.09 16.45
C ASP A 270 -10.25 6.42 15.92
N ASN A 271 -10.09 6.32 14.59
CA ASN A 271 -8.87 5.76 14.02
C ASN A 271 -7.70 6.73 14.16
N LEU A 272 -7.91 8.03 14.04
CA LEU A 272 -6.86 9.04 14.25
C LEU A 272 -6.17 8.88 15.61
N TRP A 273 -6.92 8.72 16.70
CA TRP A 273 -6.33 8.53 18.03
C TRP A 273 -5.66 7.18 18.22
N LYS A 274 -6.16 6.12 17.58
CA LYS A 274 -5.47 4.82 17.56
C LYS A 274 -4.13 4.93 16.84
N ILE A 275 -4.06 5.69 15.74
CA ILE A 275 -2.82 5.93 15.00
C ILE A 275 -1.86 6.76 15.84
N GLU A 276 -2.34 7.83 16.48
CA GLU A 276 -1.51 8.68 17.36
C GLU A 276 -0.92 7.89 18.53
N LYS A 277 -1.68 6.98 19.13
CA LYS A 277 -1.18 6.07 20.17
C LYS A 277 -0.05 5.16 19.65
N LEU A 278 -0.16 4.67 18.42
CA LEU A 278 0.90 3.86 17.78
C LEU A 278 2.13 4.72 17.46
N ARG A 279 1.91 5.93 16.94
CA ARG A 279 2.98 6.88 16.60
C ARG A 279 3.75 7.32 17.84
N SER A 280 3.07 7.74 18.90
CA SER A 280 3.70 8.19 20.16
C SER A 280 4.52 7.08 20.84
N GLY A 281 4.10 5.82 20.71
CA GLY A 281 4.89 4.67 21.18
C GLY A 281 6.21 4.46 20.44
N LEU A 282 6.33 4.95 19.19
CA LEU A 282 7.53 4.80 18.35
C LEU A 282 8.32 6.10 18.18
N MET A 283 7.68 7.26 18.33
CA MET A 283 8.21 8.58 17.97
C MET A 283 7.90 9.61 19.05
N LYS A 284 8.95 10.29 19.52
CA LYS A 284 8.85 11.25 20.63
C LYS A 284 8.32 12.62 20.22
N THR A 285 8.52 13.03 18.96
CA THR A 285 8.18 14.37 18.47
C THR A 285 7.16 14.29 17.35
N HIS A 286 6.26 15.26 17.28
CA HIS A 286 5.37 15.43 16.15
C HIS A 286 6.13 16.01 14.95
N THR A 287 5.68 15.65 13.77
CA THR A 287 5.91 16.36 12.51
C THR A 287 4.84 17.43 12.36
N ILE A 288 4.99 18.32 11.37
CA ILE A 288 3.92 19.27 11.01
C ILE A 288 2.64 18.50 10.67
N GLY A 289 2.73 17.49 9.78
CA GLY A 289 1.57 16.70 9.36
C GLY A 289 0.86 15.97 10.51
N SER A 290 1.59 15.24 11.36
CA SER A 290 0.98 14.54 12.49
C SER A 290 0.43 15.49 13.56
N GLY A 291 1.10 16.61 13.83
CA GLY A 291 0.63 17.63 14.77
C GLY A 291 -0.64 18.32 14.30
N PHE A 292 -0.68 18.77 13.05
CA PHE A 292 -1.88 19.36 12.46
C PHE A 292 -3.01 18.35 12.30
N SER A 293 -2.71 17.07 12.04
CA SER A 293 -3.74 16.02 12.06
C SER A 293 -4.37 15.85 13.44
N CYS A 294 -3.57 15.91 14.52
CA CYS A 294 -4.11 15.90 15.89
C CYS A 294 -4.96 17.15 16.19
N ALA A 295 -4.51 18.33 15.77
CA ALA A 295 -5.28 19.56 15.92
C ALA A 295 -6.63 19.49 15.19
N LYS A 296 -6.64 18.99 13.95
CA LYS A 296 -7.86 18.70 13.19
C LYS A 296 -8.78 17.72 13.95
N GLY A 297 -8.23 16.64 14.52
CA GLY A 297 -8.97 15.72 15.39
C GLY A 297 -9.63 16.39 16.60
N LEU A 298 -8.92 17.28 17.28
CA LEU A 298 -9.43 18.03 18.43
C LEU A 298 -10.52 19.03 18.04
N LEU A 299 -10.43 19.64 16.87
CA LEU A 299 -11.51 20.48 16.32
C LEU A 299 -12.77 19.66 16.04
N LEU A 300 -12.62 18.44 15.52
CA LEU A 300 -13.76 17.52 15.34
C LEU A 300 -14.40 17.10 16.67
N GLU A 301 -13.67 17.14 17.78
CA GLU A 301 -14.17 16.94 19.14
C GLU A 301 -14.69 18.20 19.83
N ARG A 302 -14.74 19.35 19.13
CA ARG A 302 -15.15 20.66 19.68
C ARG A 302 -14.22 21.18 20.78
N LYS A 303 -12.90 20.95 20.64
CA LYS A 303 -11.85 21.37 21.59
C LYS A 303 -10.82 22.33 20.97
N PRO A 304 -11.22 23.55 20.56
CA PRO A 304 -10.34 24.49 19.89
C PRO A 304 -9.14 24.95 20.73
N LYS A 305 -9.29 25.03 22.06
CA LYS A 305 -8.19 25.41 22.98
C LYS A 305 -7.07 24.36 23.01
N GLU A 306 -7.42 23.09 23.06
CA GLU A 306 -6.44 21.99 23.03
C GLU A 306 -5.78 21.89 21.67
N ALA A 307 -6.53 22.10 20.58
CA ALA A 307 -6.00 22.17 19.23
C ALA A 307 -4.93 23.28 19.08
N ALA A 308 -5.18 24.47 19.64
CA ALA A 308 -4.23 25.58 19.63
C ALA A 308 -2.94 25.22 20.38
N ALA A 309 -3.07 24.56 21.54
CA ALA A 309 -1.92 24.12 22.33
C ALA A 309 -1.02 23.12 21.56
N ILE A 310 -1.61 22.19 20.81
CA ILE A 310 -0.84 21.24 19.98
C ILE A 310 -0.07 21.97 18.87
N ILE A 311 -0.71 22.89 18.15
CA ILE A 311 -0.06 23.69 17.09
C ILE A 311 1.08 24.54 17.68
N GLN A 312 0.88 25.11 18.86
CA GLN A 312 1.92 25.85 19.55
C GLN A 312 3.14 24.97 19.87
N VAL A 313 2.91 23.77 20.41
CA VAL A 313 3.99 22.82 20.72
C VAL A 313 4.74 22.41 19.45
N VAL A 314 4.04 22.18 18.34
CA VAL A 314 4.67 21.87 17.03
C VAL A 314 5.53 23.05 16.57
N THR A 315 5.03 24.28 16.67
CA THR A 315 5.78 25.50 16.32
C THR A 315 7.02 25.70 17.18
N GLN A 316 6.94 25.42 18.49
CA GLN A 316 8.08 25.56 19.41
C GLN A 316 9.13 24.45 19.27
N THR A 317 8.75 23.27 18.78
CA THR A 317 9.66 22.12 18.68
C THR A 317 10.39 22.05 17.34
N LEU A 318 9.91 22.75 16.32
CA LEU A 318 10.50 22.76 14.99
C LEU A 318 11.40 24.00 14.77
N PRO A 319 12.43 23.90 13.90
CA PRO A 319 13.29 25.03 13.59
C PRO A 319 12.53 26.17 12.93
N ASP A 320 12.99 27.40 13.15
CA ASP A 320 12.38 28.62 12.59
C ASP A 320 12.28 28.62 11.07
N ALA A 321 13.19 27.91 10.39
CA ALA A 321 13.16 27.72 8.94
C ALA A 321 11.86 27.06 8.43
N LYS A 322 11.12 26.35 9.28
CA LYS A 322 9.85 25.68 8.95
C LYS A 322 8.60 26.49 9.28
N ARG A 323 8.75 27.72 9.82
CA ARG A 323 7.64 28.63 10.05
C ARG A 323 6.77 28.88 8.80
N PRO A 324 7.31 29.09 7.58
CA PRO A 324 6.46 29.22 6.39
C PRO A 324 5.63 27.96 6.11
N ASP A 325 6.21 26.76 6.30
CA ASP A 325 5.49 25.49 6.12
C ASP A 325 4.35 25.33 7.13
N ILE A 326 4.55 25.78 8.38
CA ILE A 326 3.53 25.76 9.43
C ILE A 326 2.39 26.73 9.10
N MET A 327 2.71 27.93 8.60
CA MET A 327 1.70 28.90 8.18
C MET A 327 0.90 28.39 6.98
N ALA A 328 1.56 27.76 6.01
CA ALA A 328 0.89 27.16 4.86
C ALA A 328 -0.08 26.03 5.29
N GLU A 329 0.31 25.16 6.23
CA GLU A 329 -0.59 24.13 6.76
C GLU A 329 -1.72 24.70 7.62
N LEU A 330 -1.50 25.82 8.31
CA LEU A 330 -2.55 26.55 9.03
C LEU A 330 -3.56 27.19 8.08
N GLU A 331 -3.09 27.80 7.00
CA GLU A 331 -3.96 28.32 5.95
C GLU A 331 -4.83 27.21 5.36
N LYS A 332 -4.23 26.06 4.98
CA LYS A 332 -5.00 24.89 4.51
C LYS A 332 -5.99 24.35 5.54
N LEU A 333 -5.66 24.41 6.84
CA LEU A 333 -6.57 24.00 7.90
C LEU A 333 -7.83 24.90 7.96
N VAL A 334 -7.69 26.19 7.64
CA VAL A 334 -8.78 27.16 7.70
C VAL A 334 -9.60 27.18 6.41
N SER A 335 -8.94 27.10 5.24
CA SER A 335 -9.61 27.26 3.95
C SER A 335 -10.03 25.94 3.29
N GLU A 336 -9.12 24.96 3.20
CA GLU A 336 -9.32 23.74 2.41
C GLU A 336 -9.95 22.60 3.23
N TRP A 337 -9.39 22.32 4.41
CA TRP A 337 -9.76 21.15 5.20
C TRP A 337 -11.24 21.09 5.64
N PRO A 338 -11.90 22.20 6.05
CA PRO A 338 -13.31 22.16 6.45
C PRO A 338 -14.20 21.67 5.29
N LEU A 339 -13.89 22.08 4.06
CA LEU A 339 -14.61 21.66 2.87
C LEU A 339 -14.39 20.16 2.59
N GLU A 340 -13.15 19.67 2.73
CA GLU A 340 -12.83 18.25 2.52
C GLU A 340 -13.52 17.33 3.55
N VAL A 341 -13.51 17.69 4.83
CA VAL A 341 -14.09 16.86 5.90
C VAL A 341 -15.62 16.86 5.86
N ILE A 342 -16.23 17.98 5.47
CA ILE A 342 -17.67 18.08 5.26
C ILE A 342 -18.09 17.25 4.04
N LYS A 343 -17.31 17.25 2.96
CA LYS A 343 -17.59 16.44 1.76
C LYS A 343 -17.47 14.94 2.01
N SER A 344 -16.54 14.52 2.87
CA SER A 344 -16.32 13.10 3.17
C SER A 344 -17.36 12.49 4.12
N ARG A 345 -18.05 13.32 4.93
CA ARG A 345 -19.23 12.91 5.71
C ARG A 345 -20.43 12.59 4.81
N LYS A 346 -21.09 11.47 5.08
CA LYS A 346 -22.29 10.99 4.36
C LYS A 346 -23.58 11.07 5.19
N ASP A 347 -23.47 11.43 6.47
CA ASP A 347 -24.54 11.39 7.47
C ASP A 347 -25.20 12.75 7.71
N GLU A 348 -26.41 12.72 8.29
CA GLU A 348 -27.25 13.86 8.67
C GLU A 348 -26.52 14.88 9.57
N GLY A 349 -25.44 14.46 10.25
CA GLY A 349 -24.56 15.31 11.06
C GLY A 349 -23.68 16.29 10.27
N LYS A 350 -23.75 16.32 8.93
CA LYS A 350 -22.96 17.23 8.10
C LYS A 350 -23.19 18.72 8.42
N MET A 351 -24.44 19.11 8.66
CA MET A 351 -24.80 20.49 9.03
C MET A 351 -24.25 20.89 10.40
N ALA A 352 -24.39 19.99 11.39
CA ALA A 352 -23.88 20.22 12.73
C ALA A 352 -22.34 20.30 12.76
N LEU A 353 -21.66 19.50 11.94
CA LEU A 353 -20.21 19.58 11.76
C LEU A 353 -19.80 20.91 11.13
N ALA A 354 -20.52 21.36 10.09
CA ALA A 354 -20.23 22.64 9.43
C ALA A 354 -20.40 23.83 10.39
N ALA A 355 -21.53 23.90 11.11
CA ALA A 355 -21.76 24.92 12.13
C ALA A 355 -20.70 24.87 13.23
N GLY A 356 -20.30 23.66 13.65
CA GLY A 356 -19.26 23.51 14.65
C GLY A 356 -17.91 24.05 14.19
N LEU A 357 -17.47 23.69 12.98
CA LEU A 357 -16.21 24.18 12.43
C LEU A 357 -16.20 25.70 12.20
N GLN A 358 -17.36 26.29 11.85
CA GLN A 358 -17.50 27.75 11.73
C GLN A 358 -17.26 28.49 13.06
N GLU A 359 -17.59 27.88 14.20
CA GLU A 359 -17.33 28.46 15.52
C GLU A 359 -15.92 28.13 16.03
N ASP A 360 -15.46 26.89 15.85
CA ASP A 360 -14.21 26.41 16.45
C ASP A 360 -12.95 26.92 15.75
N ILE A 361 -12.99 27.14 14.43
CA ILE A 361 -11.81 27.61 13.68
C ILE A 361 -11.45 29.05 14.07
N PRO A 362 -12.38 30.02 14.15
CA PRO A 362 -12.07 31.34 14.71
C PRO A 362 -11.56 31.25 16.15
N ALA A 363 -12.22 30.45 17.00
CA ALA A 363 -11.79 30.26 18.38
C ALA A 363 -10.36 29.69 18.48
N LEU A 364 -9.97 28.77 17.60
CA LEU A 364 -8.59 28.28 17.49
C LEU A 364 -7.62 29.42 17.18
N ILE A 365 -7.92 30.25 16.18
CA ILE A 365 -7.06 31.35 15.72
C ILE A 365 -6.90 32.40 16.83
N ASP A 366 -7.98 32.74 17.54
CA ASP A 366 -7.93 33.67 18.67
C ASP A 366 -6.99 33.15 19.77
N ASN A 367 -7.07 31.86 20.09
CA ASN A 367 -6.18 31.23 21.06
C ASN A 367 -4.72 31.18 20.57
N LEU A 368 -4.46 31.00 19.27
CA LEU A 368 -3.12 31.04 18.69
C LEU A 368 -2.52 32.46 18.67
N SER A 369 -3.34 33.47 18.40
CA SER A 369 -2.97 34.89 18.38
C SER A 369 -2.55 35.38 19.77
N GLY A 370 -3.24 34.91 20.82
CA GLY A 370 -2.82 35.14 22.21
C GLY A 370 -1.49 34.46 22.61
N LEU A 371 -0.98 33.55 21.78
CA LEU A 371 0.20 32.71 22.05
C LEU A 371 1.42 33.03 21.16
N ALA A 372 1.45 34.22 20.55
CA ALA A 372 2.56 34.81 19.77
C ALA A 372 2.81 34.26 18.35
N VAL A 373 1.80 33.65 17.72
CA VAL A 373 1.82 33.36 16.29
C VAL A 373 1.13 34.52 15.56
N LYS A 374 1.89 35.42 14.93
CA LYS A 374 1.31 36.48 14.07
C LYS A 374 0.70 35.84 12.83
N THR A 375 -0.62 35.70 12.81
CA THR A 375 -1.37 35.15 11.68
C THR A 375 -2.12 36.26 10.95
N ASP A 376 -1.57 36.76 9.84
CA ASP A 376 -2.33 37.55 8.86
C ASP A 376 -3.08 36.57 7.94
N LEU A 377 -4.13 35.93 8.46
CA LEU A 377 -4.94 34.97 7.70
C LEU A 377 -6.17 35.67 7.09
N LYS A 378 -6.37 35.48 5.78
CA LYS A 378 -7.58 35.93 5.09
C LYS A 378 -8.75 35.02 5.47
N MET A 379 -9.56 35.45 6.43
CA MET A 379 -10.78 34.76 6.89
C MET A 379 -11.95 34.81 5.88
N ALA A 380 -11.71 35.27 4.64
CA ALA A 380 -12.75 35.66 3.69
C ALA A 380 -13.50 34.49 3.02
N ASP A 381 -13.09 33.24 3.24
CA ASP A 381 -13.70 32.08 2.58
C ASP A 381 -14.61 31.23 3.51
N LEU A 382 -14.61 31.45 4.83
CA LEU A 382 -15.50 30.74 5.77
C LEU A 382 -16.97 31.18 5.64
N THR A 383 -17.22 32.41 5.18
CA THR A 383 -18.57 32.96 4.97
C THR A 383 -19.24 32.51 3.67
N LYS A 384 -18.49 31.88 2.74
CA LYS A 384 -19.04 31.25 1.53
C LYS A 384 -19.60 29.84 1.76
N MET A 385 -19.60 29.35 3.00
CA MET A 385 -20.30 28.12 3.39
C MET A 385 -21.85 28.28 3.38
N SER A 386 -22.38 29.18 2.55
CA SER A 386 -23.80 29.22 2.21
C SER A 386 -24.14 28.00 1.36
N PHE A 387 -24.88 27.10 1.98
CA PHE A 387 -25.48 25.92 1.36
C PHE A 387 -26.26 26.32 0.10
N GLU A 388 -25.74 26.00 -1.08
CA GLU A 388 -26.58 25.80 -2.25
C GLU A 388 -27.25 24.43 -2.08
N SER A 389 -28.56 24.49 -1.88
CA SER A 389 -29.52 23.41 -1.67
C SER A 389 -29.64 22.43 -2.82
#